data_AF-A0A498G518-F1
#
_entry.id   AF-A0A498G518-F1
#
_cell.length_a   1.000
_cell.length_b   1.000
_cell.length_c   1.000
_cell.angle_alpha   90.00
_cell.angle_beta   90.00
_cell.angle_gamma   90.00
#
_symmetry.space_group_name_H-M   'P 1'
#
loop_
_entity.id
_entity.type
_entity.pdbx_description
1 polymer ?
#
loop_
_entity_poly.entity_id
_entity_poly.type
_entity_poly.pdbx_seq_one_letter_code
_entity_poly.pdbx_strand_id
1 'polypeptide(L)'
;MLHAERKDPVAISEVITGTDDTTIPIALTVIERRETYFGPELLLMRDDGPNYKLTAPGPDYYLLLWKAQTDDEGFCHGWKQIAEVKAEFGDDLPSYDICPECDQPIKSIQHERASLFGQCNGQWA
;
A
#
# COMPACT_ATOMS: atom_id res chain seq x y z
N MET A 1 12.12 5.89 3.93
CA MET A 1 10.82 6.29 4.51
C MET A 1 9.74 5.92 3.50
N LEU A 2 8.66 5.25 3.92
CA LEU A 2 7.52 4.93 3.05
C LEU A 2 6.76 6.25 2.79
N HIS A 3 7.07 6.91 1.67
CA HIS A 3 6.58 8.26 1.36
C HIS A 3 5.54 8.29 0.24
N ALA A 4 5.12 7.11 -0.23
CA ALA A 4 4.14 6.97 -1.30
C ALA A 4 2.70 7.02 -0.77
N GLU A 5 1.83 7.59 -1.58
CA GLU A 5 0.42 7.83 -1.30
C GLU A 5 -0.46 7.07 -2.28
N ARG A 6 -1.78 7.11 -2.06
CA ARG A 6 -2.73 6.38 -2.92
C ARG A 6 -2.50 6.71 -4.41
N LYS A 7 -2.50 5.67 -5.26
CA LYS A 7 -2.22 5.66 -6.71
C LYS A 7 -0.74 5.79 -7.09
N ASP A 8 0.17 6.02 -6.14
CA ASP A 8 1.59 6.06 -6.47
C ASP A 8 2.11 4.67 -6.88
N PRO A 9 2.98 4.61 -7.89
CA PRO A 9 3.66 3.38 -8.27
C PRO A 9 4.76 3.04 -7.25
N VAL A 10 4.89 1.74 -6.97
CA VAL A 10 5.97 1.18 -6.15
C VAL A 10 6.66 0.08 -6.96
N ALA A 11 7.95 0.23 -7.19
CA ALA A 11 8.77 -0.78 -7.85
C ALA A 11 9.65 -1.50 -6.83
N ILE A 12 9.65 -2.83 -6.85
CA ILE A 12 10.59 -3.62 -6.05
C ILE A 12 11.90 -3.72 -6.84
N SER A 13 12.92 -3.00 -6.38
CA SER A 13 14.21 -2.91 -7.07
C SER A 13 15.18 -4.03 -6.69
N GLU A 14 15.08 -4.54 -5.46
CA GLU A 14 15.96 -5.62 -4.99
C GLU A 14 15.26 -6.50 -3.94
N VAL A 15 15.49 -7.81 -4.01
CA VAL A 15 15.10 -8.77 -2.97
C VAL A 15 16.34 -9.13 -2.16
N ILE A 16 16.35 -8.76 -0.88
CA ILE A 16 17.48 -8.98 0.04
C ILE A 16 17.43 -10.41 0.58
N THR A 17 16.26 -10.79 1.11
CA THR A 17 16.02 -12.13 1.65
C THR A 17 14.63 -12.58 1.24
N GLY A 18 14.52 -13.71 0.54
CA GLY A 18 13.23 -14.37 0.26
C GLY A 18 12.96 -15.47 1.28
N THR A 19 11.73 -15.57 1.76
CA THR A 19 11.36 -16.61 2.73
C THR A 19 10.79 -17.89 2.10
N ASP A 20 10.48 -17.91 0.79
CA ASP A 20 9.91 -19.04 0.04
C ASP A 20 10.18 -18.94 -1.48
N ASP A 21 9.85 -19.97 -2.25
CA ASP A 21 9.79 -20.00 -3.74
C ASP A 21 8.61 -19.17 -4.32
N THR A 22 8.21 -18.11 -3.60
CA THR A 22 7.09 -17.25 -4.01
C THR A 22 7.58 -16.19 -4.98
N THR A 23 6.90 -16.06 -6.13
CA THR A 23 7.19 -14.98 -7.09
C THR A 23 6.93 -13.61 -6.46
N ILE A 24 8.00 -12.81 -6.36
CA ILE A 24 7.93 -11.43 -5.87
C ILE A 24 7.46 -10.51 -7.01
N PRO A 25 6.40 -9.70 -6.81
CA PRO A 25 5.98 -8.72 -7.80
C PRO A 25 7.03 -7.61 -7.94
N ILE A 26 7.34 -7.22 -9.17
CA ILE A 26 8.29 -6.14 -9.47
C ILE A 26 7.64 -4.76 -9.47
N ALA A 27 6.34 -4.68 -9.71
CA ALA A 27 5.58 -3.43 -9.81
C ALA A 27 4.24 -3.59 -9.10
N LEU A 28 3.90 -2.58 -8.29
CA LEU A 28 2.71 -2.51 -7.47
C LEU A 28 2.20 -1.07 -7.45
N THR A 29 0.93 -0.90 -7.06
CA THR A 29 0.31 0.42 -6.89
C THR A 29 -0.20 0.57 -5.47
N VAL A 30 0.02 1.73 -4.84
CA VAL A 30 -0.51 2.00 -3.50
C VAL A 30 -2.02 2.17 -3.53
N ILE A 31 -2.70 1.37 -2.71
CA ILE A 31 -4.14 1.49 -2.45
C ILE A 31 -4.40 2.49 -1.34
N GLU A 32 -3.60 2.40 -0.28
CA GLU A 32 -3.80 3.12 0.97
C GLU A 32 -2.48 3.17 1.76
N ARG A 33 -2.19 4.33 2.34
CA ARG A 33 -1.14 4.49 3.35
C ARG A 33 -1.80 4.55 4.73
N ARG A 34 -1.28 3.77 5.67
CA ARG A 34 -1.77 3.72 7.06
C ARG A 34 -0.67 4.12 8.02
N GLU A 35 -0.99 4.99 8.96
CA GLU A 35 -0.12 5.29 10.09
C GLU A 35 -0.47 4.34 11.25
N THR A 36 0.48 3.50 11.65
CA THR A 36 0.30 2.56 12.77
C THR A 36 1.21 2.92 13.94
N TYR A 37 0.97 2.31 15.10
CA TYR A 37 1.85 2.48 16.26
C TYR A 37 3.32 2.11 15.96
N PHE A 38 3.54 1.17 15.03
CA PHE A 38 4.87 0.68 14.65
C PHE A 38 5.47 1.42 13.45
N GLY A 39 4.79 2.45 12.94
CA GLY A 39 5.21 3.23 11.77
C GLY A 39 4.25 3.09 10.59
N PRO A 40 4.61 3.71 9.45
CA PRO A 40 3.78 3.67 8.26
C PRO A 40 3.73 2.27 7.66
N GLU A 41 2.57 1.90 7.12
CA GLU A 41 2.35 0.72 6.29
C GLU A 41 1.72 1.15 4.96
N LEU A 42 2.12 0.49 3.86
CA LEU A 42 1.46 0.67 2.56
C LEU A 42 0.71 -0.60 2.20
N LEU A 43 -0.59 -0.46 1.90
CA LEU A 43 -1.36 -1.48 1.21
C LEU A 43 -1.20 -1.30 -0.29
N LEU A 44 -0.87 -2.39 -0.96
CA LEU A 44 -0.46 -2.42 -2.35
C LEU A 44 -1.34 -3.40 -3.13
N MET A 45 -1.64 -3.07 -4.38
CA MET A 45 -2.29 -3.99 -5.32
C MET A 45 -1.42 -4.26 -6.55
N ARG A 46 -1.69 -5.41 -7.16
CA ARG A 46 -1.30 -5.75 -8.52
C ARG A 46 -2.59 -5.97 -9.31
N ASP A 47 -2.65 -5.50 -10.56
CA ASP A 47 -3.88 -5.50 -11.37
C ASP A 47 -4.60 -6.85 -11.41
N ASP A 48 -3.85 -7.96 -11.49
CA ASP A 48 -4.39 -9.34 -11.56
C ASP A 48 -3.82 -10.25 -10.46
N GLY A 49 -3.79 -9.79 -9.21
CA GLY A 49 -3.15 -10.57 -8.15
C GLY A 49 -3.70 -10.37 -6.74
N PRO A 50 -3.17 -11.14 -5.77
CA PRO A 50 -3.47 -10.91 -4.37
C PRO A 50 -2.93 -9.54 -3.94
N ASN A 51 -3.49 -9.00 -2.87
CA ASN A 51 -2.98 -7.77 -2.27
C ASN A 51 -1.64 -8.02 -1.57
N TYR A 52 -0.84 -6.96 -1.53
CA TYR A 52 0.45 -6.94 -0.86
C TYR A 52 0.44 -5.85 0.22
N LYS A 53 1.34 -5.98 1.18
CA LYS A 53 1.59 -4.96 2.20
C LYS A 53 3.08 -4.75 2.33
N LEU A 54 3.49 -3.50 2.50
CA LEU A 54 4.87 -3.10 2.72
C LEU A 54 4.99 -2.38 4.06
N THR A 55 5.90 -2.83 4.90
CA THR A 55 6.11 -2.25 6.23
C THR A 55 7.58 -1.90 6.44
N ALA A 56 7.85 -0.83 7.18
CA ALA A 56 9.21 -0.46 7.58
C ALA A 56 9.42 -0.82 9.06
N PRO A 57 10.03 -1.99 9.37
CA PRO A 57 10.12 -2.48 10.75
C PRO A 57 11.13 -1.71 11.62
N GLY A 58 11.96 -0.85 11.03
CA GLY A 58 12.92 -0.02 11.75
C GLY A 58 13.95 0.62 10.82
N PRO A 59 14.85 1.47 11.35
CA PRO A 59 15.89 2.15 10.57
C PRO A 59 17.00 1.22 10.08
N ASP A 60 17.23 0.11 10.78
CA ASP A 60 18.33 -0.83 10.51
C ASP A 60 17.94 -2.00 9.59
N TYR A 61 16.70 -2.01 9.10
CA TYR A 61 16.13 -3.10 8.31
C TYR A 61 15.66 -2.59 6.95
N TYR A 62 15.68 -3.46 5.94
CA TYR A 62 15.01 -3.17 4.69
C TYR A 62 13.49 -3.35 4.84
N LEU A 63 12.74 -3.03 3.79
CA LEU A 63 11.28 -3.10 3.85
C LEU A 63 10.83 -4.56 3.86
N LEU A 64 9.81 -4.88 4.67
CA LEU A 64 9.22 -6.21 4.68
C LEU A 64 8.02 -6.23 3.74
N LEU A 65 8.05 -7.16 2.79
CA LEU A 65 6.97 -7.43 1.87
C LEU A 65 6.12 -8.59 2.38
N TRP A 66 4.83 -8.34 2.45
CA TRP A 66 3.82 -9.29 2.90
C TRP A 66 2.82 -9.55 1.77
N LYS A 67 2.35 -10.79 1.70
CA LYS A 67 1.30 -11.22 0.77
C LYS A 67 0.03 -11.53 1.55
N ALA A 68 -1.10 -11.06 1.04
CA ALA A 68 -2.40 -11.41 1.59
C ALA A 68 -2.65 -12.92 1.44
N GLN A 69 -3.16 -13.55 2.50
CA GLN A 69 -3.69 -14.89 2.47
C GLN A 69 -5.20 -14.81 2.28
N THR A 70 -5.63 -15.00 1.04
CA THR A 70 -7.04 -14.94 0.66
C THR A 70 -7.63 -16.34 0.50
N ASP A 71 -8.91 -16.49 0.82
CA ASP A 71 -9.68 -17.67 0.47
C ASP A 71 -10.24 -17.59 -0.97
N ASP A 72 -11.02 -18.59 -1.36
CA ASP A 72 -11.66 -18.69 -2.68
C ASP A 72 -12.73 -17.59 -2.92
N GLU A 73 -13.19 -16.92 -1.86
CA GLU A 73 -14.12 -15.78 -1.92
C GLU A 73 -13.39 -14.43 -1.99
N GLY A 74 -12.05 -14.44 -1.93
CA GLY A 74 -11.20 -13.24 -1.95
C GLY A 74 -11.10 -12.53 -0.61
N PHE A 75 -11.58 -13.13 0.49
CA PHE A 75 -11.46 -12.56 1.82
C PHE A 75 -10.07 -12.76 2.39
N CYS A 76 -9.45 -11.69 2.88
CA CYS A 76 -8.11 -11.73 3.47
C CYS A 76 -8.18 -12.18 4.93
N HIS A 77 -7.69 -13.40 5.21
CA HIS A 77 -7.62 -13.97 6.56
C HIS A 77 -6.34 -13.60 7.32
N GLY A 78 -5.32 -13.12 6.62
CA GLY A 78 -4.05 -12.80 7.22
C GLY A 78 -2.99 -12.34 6.24
N TRP A 79 -1.80 -12.07 6.78
CA TRP A 79 -0.64 -11.61 6.02
C TRP A 79 0.53 -12.56 6.28
N LYS A 80 1.17 -13.01 5.20
CA LYS A 80 2.40 -13.81 5.27
C LYS A 80 3.57 -13.00 4.76
N GLN A 81 4.65 -12.89 5.54
CA GLN A 81 5.89 -12.28 5.08
C GLN A 81 6.54 -13.17 4.02
N ILE A 82 6.86 -12.59 2.86
CA ILE A 82 7.43 -13.32 1.72
C ILE A 82 8.84 -12.86 1.34
N ALA A 83 9.21 -11.63 1.69
CA ALA A 83 10.54 -11.11 1.41
C ALA A 83 10.89 -9.90 2.26
N GLU A 84 12.18 -9.67 2.39
CA GLU A 84 12.80 -8.39 2.73
C GLU A 84 13.34 -7.77 1.43
N VAL A 85 12.99 -6.51 1.16
CA VAL A 85 13.15 -5.87 -0.15
C VAL A 85 13.60 -4.42 -0.07
N LYS A 86 14.23 -3.93 -1.13
CA LYS A 86 14.31 -2.50 -1.45
C LYS A 86 13.20 -2.15 -2.43
N ALA A 87 12.62 -0.97 -2.24
CA ALA A 87 11.60 -0.44 -3.13
C ALA A 87 11.96 0.98 -3.56
N GLU A 88 11.64 1.28 -4.81
CA GLU A 88 11.65 2.61 -5.40
C GLU A 88 10.22 3.11 -5.47
N PHE A 89 10.05 4.39 -5.13
CA PHE A 89 8.78 5.10 -5.16
C PHE A 89 8.91 6.18 -6.23
N GLY A 90 7.80 6.53 -6.91
CA GLY A 90 7.84 7.54 -7.97
C GLY A 90 8.45 8.87 -7.51
N ASP A 91 9.27 9.50 -8.37
CA ASP A 91 10.02 10.73 -8.09
C ASP A 91 9.17 12.01 -8.13
N ASP A 92 7.91 11.91 -8.55
CA ASP A 92 6.99 13.04 -8.56
C ASP A 92 6.43 13.29 -7.15
N LEU A 93 6.28 14.57 -6.77
CA LEU A 93 5.55 14.94 -5.55
C LEU A 93 4.19 14.19 -5.56
N PRO A 94 3.80 13.51 -4.47
CA PRO A 94 2.59 12.69 -4.45
C PRO A 94 1.40 13.50 -4.99
N SER A 95 0.80 13.00 -6.08
CA SER A 95 -0.31 13.66 -6.73
C SER A 95 -1.58 13.35 -5.96
N TYR A 96 -1.91 14.21 -5.00
CA TYR A 96 -3.14 14.07 -4.24
C TYR A 96 -4.34 14.49 -5.08
N ASP A 97 -5.22 13.54 -5.38
CA ASP A 97 -6.60 13.90 -5.72
C ASP A 97 -7.23 14.57 -4.48
N ILE A 98 -7.75 15.78 -4.63
CA ILE A 98 -8.42 16.50 -3.53
C ILE A 98 -9.91 16.18 -3.59
N CYS A 99 -10.49 15.83 -2.45
CA CYS A 99 -11.91 15.61 -2.33
C CYS A 99 -12.66 16.95 -2.40
N PRO A 100 -13.54 17.19 -3.39
CA PRO A 100 -14.32 18.43 -3.52
C PRO A 100 -15.27 18.72 -2.36
N GLU A 101 -15.55 17.75 -1.49
CA GLU A 101 -16.50 17.90 -0.38
C GLU A 101 -15.84 18.31 0.94
N CYS A 102 -14.60 17.86 1.21
CA CYS A 102 -13.92 18.10 2.49
C CYS A 102 -12.56 18.80 2.35
N ASP A 103 -12.14 19.12 1.13
CA ASP A 103 -10.84 19.72 0.80
C ASP A 103 -9.62 18.95 1.38
N GLN A 104 -9.79 17.66 1.67
CA GLN A 104 -8.71 16.78 2.11
C GLN A 104 -8.22 15.89 0.96
N PRO A 105 -6.94 15.47 0.98
CA PRO A 105 -6.43 14.46 0.07
C PRO A 105 -7.24 13.16 0.11
N ILE A 106 -7.48 12.54 -1.04
CA ILE A 106 -8.13 11.22 -1.14
C ILE A 106 -7.16 10.14 -0.68
N LYS A 107 -7.33 9.70 0.57
CA LYS A 107 -6.48 8.70 1.23
C LYS A 107 -6.84 7.24 0.93
N SER A 108 -8.07 6.94 0.52
CA SER A 108 -8.56 5.56 0.37
C SER A 108 -9.65 5.43 -0.70
N ILE A 109 -9.98 4.18 -1.08
CA ILE A 109 -11.08 3.87 -2.01
C ILE A 109 -12.44 4.27 -1.41
N GLN A 110 -12.64 4.09 -0.09
CA GLN A 110 -13.89 4.53 0.53
C GLN A 110 -14.03 6.06 0.47
N HIS A 111 -12.93 6.79 0.67
CA HIS A 111 -12.92 8.25 0.54
C HIS A 111 -13.25 8.68 -0.90
N GLU A 112 -12.64 8.05 -1.90
CA GLU A 112 -12.92 8.33 -3.31
C GLU A 112 -14.39 8.09 -3.65
N ARG A 113 -14.97 6.96 -3.21
CA ARG A 113 -16.39 6.66 -3.43
C ARG A 113 -17.29 7.70 -2.75
N ALA A 114 -17.03 8.01 -1.48
CA ALA A 114 -17.82 8.99 -0.75
C ALA A 114 -17.73 10.38 -1.39
N SER A 115 -16.55 10.75 -1.89
CA SER A 115 -16.33 11.97 -2.66
C SER A 115 -17.17 11.99 -3.94
N LEU A 116 -17.13 10.92 -4.75
CA LEU A 116 -17.89 10.82 -6.00
C LEU A 116 -19.42 10.87 -5.80
N PHE A 117 -19.91 10.38 -4.66
CA PHE A 117 -21.35 10.37 -4.34
C PHE A 117 -21.80 11.58 -3.51
N GLY A 118 -20.92 12.54 -3.19
CA GLY A 118 -21.26 13.69 -2.33
C GLY A 118 -21.63 13.29 -0.90
N GLN A 119 -21.10 12.16 -0.42
CA GLN A 119 -21.37 11.58 0.91
C GLN A 119 -20.15 11.67 1.85
N CYS A 120 -19.11 12.42 1.46
CA CYS A 120 -17.94 12.62 2.28
C CYS A 120 -18.29 13.46 3.53
N ASN A 121 -18.05 12.92 4.73
CA ASN A 121 -18.32 13.59 6.00
C ASN A 121 -17.07 14.22 6.65
N GLY A 122 -15.95 14.28 5.92
CA GLY A 122 -14.67 14.81 6.41
C GLY A 122 -13.96 13.94 7.46
N GLN A 123 -14.51 12.78 7.84
CA GLN A 123 -13.90 11.90 8.84
C GLN A 123 -13.06 10.81 8.17
N TRP A 124 -11.89 11.19 7.65
CA TRP A 124 -10.93 10.29 7.00
C TRP A 124 -9.57 10.39 7.71
N ALA A 125 -9.41 9.57 8.75
CA ALA A 125 -8.15 9.42 9.48
C ALA A 125 -7.12 8.72 8.60
#